data_AF-A0A0W8I7V5-F1
#
_entry.id   AF-A0A0W8I7V5-F1
#
_cell.length_a   1.000
_cell.length_b   1.000
_cell.length_c   1.000
_cell.angle_alpha   90.00
_cell.angle_beta   90.00
_cell.angle_gamma   90.00
#
_symmetry.space_group_name_H-M   'P 1'
#
loop_
_entity.id
_entity.type
_entity.pdbx_description
1 polymer ?
#
loop_
_entity_poly.entity_id
_entity_poly.type
_entity_poly.pdbx_seq_one_letter_code
_entity_poly.pdbx_strand_id
1 'polypeptide(L)'
;MTTVAPTAVPAFQFDAGTGWVLPVVTALLDAIRGYQVAADEVIMWLCTPSAYFEDQDEPVNHLHDREGVLAAATIRFGAQR
;
A
#
# COMPACT_ATOMS: atom_id res chain seq x y z
N MET A 1 9.93 -27.26 -23.81
CA MET A 1 8.84 -26.58 -23.09
C MET A 1 9.47 -25.78 -21.97
N THR A 2 9.47 -24.47 -22.06
CA THR A 2 10.00 -23.60 -21.00
C THR A 2 8.86 -23.32 -20.03
N THR A 3 8.93 -23.87 -18.82
CA THR A 3 8.01 -23.51 -17.74
C THR A 3 8.21 -22.04 -17.42
N VAL A 4 7.21 -21.21 -17.69
CA VAL A 4 7.17 -19.84 -17.17
C VAL A 4 6.98 -19.98 -15.67
N ALA A 5 7.96 -19.51 -14.88
CA ALA A 5 7.80 -19.45 -13.43
C ALA A 5 6.54 -18.64 -13.12
N PRO A 6 5.69 -19.07 -12.17
CA PRO A 6 4.52 -18.29 -11.79
C PRO A 6 4.97 -16.88 -11.42
N THR A 7 4.33 -15.88 -12.02
CA THR A 7 4.62 -14.48 -11.73
C THR A 7 4.42 -14.26 -10.24
N ALA A 8 5.50 -13.99 -9.51
CA ALA A 8 5.44 -13.74 -8.07
C ALA A 8 4.59 -12.48 -7.85
N VAL A 9 3.40 -12.65 -7.29
CA VAL A 9 2.54 -11.55 -6.90
C VAL A 9 3.11 -10.97 -5.60
N PRO A 10 3.23 -9.64 -5.44
CA PRO A 10 3.66 -9.07 -4.18
C PRO A 10 2.71 -9.50 -3.05
N ALA A 11 3.21 -10.30 -2.11
CA ALA A 11 2.39 -10.94 -1.08
C ALA A 11 2.02 -10.00 0.07
N PHE A 12 2.57 -8.79 0.10
CA PHE A 12 2.37 -7.83 1.20
C PHE A 12 0.92 -7.41 1.42
N GLN A 13 0.04 -7.65 0.45
CA GLN A 13 -1.38 -7.31 0.54
C GLN A 13 -2.20 -8.33 1.32
N PHE A 14 -1.63 -9.50 1.61
CA PHE A 14 -2.33 -10.64 2.17
C PHE A 14 -1.83 -10.96 3.58
N ASP A 15 -2.77 -11.33 4.44
CA ASP A 15 -2.45 -11.94 5.72
C ASP A 15 -1.87 -13.35 5.50
N ALA A 16 -0.69 -13.61 6.05
CA ALA A 16 0.03 -14.86 5.81
C ALA A 16 -0.64 -16.09 6.46
N GLY A 17 -1.44 -15.90 7.51
CA GLY A 17 -2.11 -17.00 8.22
C GLY A 17 -3.42 -17.43 7.56
N THR A 18 -4.12 -16.49 6.94
CA THR A 18 -5.49 -16.67 6.47
C THR A 18 -5.65 -16.52 4.96
N GLY A 19 -4.68 -15.90 4.28
CA GLY A 19 -4.70 -15.63 2.84
C GLY A 19 -5.66 -14.54 2.41
N TRP A 20 -6.34 -13.86 3.35
CA TRP A 20 -7.23 -12.75 3.03
C TRP A 20 -6.45 -11.45 2.82
N VAL A 21 -7.05 -10.52 2.09
CA VAL A 21 -6.49 -9.17 1.95
C VAL A 21 -6.46 -8.49 3.32
N LEU A 22 -5.34 -7.85 3.64
CA LEU A 22 -5.17 -7.10 4.89
C LEU A 22 -6.22 -5.97 4.99
N PRO A 23 -6.91 -5.81 6.13
CA PRO A 23 -7.92 -4.77 6.29
C PRO A 23 -7.43 -3.33 6.09
N VAL A 24 -6.12 -3.06 6.26
CA VAL A 24 -5.53 -1.76 5.97
C VAL A 24 -5.48 -1.49 4.46
N VAL A 25 -5.30 -2.51 3.63
CA VAL A 25 -5.21 -2.37 2.17
C VAL A 25 -6.57 -1.97 1.62
N THR A 26 -7.65 -2.62 2.07
CA THR A 26 -9.01 -2.25 1.67
C THR A 26 -9.35 -0.83 2.11
N ALA A 27 -9.00 -0.46 3.34
CA ALA A 27 -9.24 0.88 3.86
C ALA A 27 -8.44 1.97 3.12
N LEU A 28 -7.19 1.68 2.75
CA LEU A 28 -6.37 2.56 1.95
C LEU A 28 -7.04 2.80 0.59
N LEU A 29 -7.43 1.73 -0.11
CA LEU A 29 -8.12 1.81 -1.40
C LEU A 29 -9.41 2.63 -1.33
N ASP A 30 -10.18 2.48 -0.25
CA ASP A 30 -11.40 3.27 -0.03
C ASP A 30 -11.07 4.75 0.24
N ALA A 31 -10.06 5.04 1.05
CA ALA A 31 -9.64 6.40 1.37
C ALA A 31 -9.15 7.16 0.12
N ILE A 32 -8.39 6.48 -0.76
CA ILE A 32 -7.83 7.13 -1.96
C ILE A 32 -8.84 7.32 -3.09
N ARG A 33 -9.96 6.60 -3.11
CA ARG A 33 -10.99 6.74 -4.15
C ARG A 33 -11.49 8.18 -4.27
N GLY A 34 -11.47 8.93 -3.18
CA GLY A 34 -11.85 10.34 -3.13
C GLY A 34 -10.86 11.31 -3.78
N TYR A 35 -9.63 10.89 -4.10
CA TYR A 35 -8.55 11.75 -4.61
C TYR A 35 -8.29 11.62 -6.11
N GLN A 36 -9.03 10.78 -6.84
CA GLN A 36 -8.81 10.50 -8.28
C GLN A 36 -7.38 10.04 -8.63
N VAL A 37 -6.69 9.43 -7.66
CA VAL A 37 -5.33 8.89 -7.84
C VAL A 37 -5.40 7.53 -8.55
N ALA A 38 -4.47 7.28 -9.46
CA ALA A 38 -4.38 6.01 -10.16
C ALA A 38 -3.87 4.90 -9.24
N ALA A 39 -4.39 3.67 -9.40
CA ALA A 39 -4.07 2.55 -8.51
C ALA A 39 -2.57 2.17 -8.55
N ASP A 40 -1.92 2.33 -9.69
CA ASP A 40 -0.48 2.13 -9.87
C ASP A 40 0.36 3.15 -9.09
N GLU A 41 -0.07 4.42 -9.01
CA GLU A 41 0.60 5.43 -8.18
C GLU A 41 0.57 5.05 -6.69
N VAL A 42 -0.53 4.46 -6.22
CA VAL A 42 -0.64 4.00 -4.84
C VAL A 42 0.25 2.79 -4.58
N ILE A 43 0.32 1.86 -5.52
CA ILE A 43 1.22 0.70 -5.45
C ILE A 43 2.68 1.19 -5.44
N MET A 44 3.05 2.12 -6.31
CA MET A 44 4.39 2.68 -6.35
C MET A 44 4.73 3.39 -5.04
N TRP A 45 3.80 4.17 -4.47
CA TRP A 45 3.99 4.83 -3.20
C TRP A 45 4.20 3.83 -2.05
N LEU A 46 3.40 2.76 -1.97
CA LEU A 46 3.56 1.72 -0.95
C LEU A 46 4.94 1.07 -0.97
N CYS A 47 5.58 1.00 -2.14
CA CYS A 47 6.88 0.38 -2.35
C CYS A 47 8.04 1.38 -2.45
N THR A 48 7.83 2.65 -2.13
CA THR A 48 8.87 3.68 -2.18
C THR A 48 9.09 4.27 -0.78
N PRO A 49 10.35 4.49 -0.35
CA PRO A 49 10.66 5.16 0.91
C PRO A 49 9.89 6.46 1.10
N SER A 50 9.35 6.66 2.30
CA SER A 50 8.40 7.72 2.59
C SER A 50 8.81 8.48 3.84
N ALA A 51 8.98 9.80 3.71
CA ALA A 51 9.30 10.67 4.85
C ALA A 51 8.17 10.82 5.89
N TYR A 52 7.01 10.19 5.66
CA TYR A 52 5.88 10.21 6.58
C TYR A 52 6.00 9.23 7.76
N PHE A 53 7.02 8.36 7.75
CA PHE A 53 7.29 7.38 8.81
C PHE A 53 8.64 7.68 9.47
N GLU A 54 8.79 7.32 10.76
CA GLU A 54 9.98 7.64 11.57
C GLU A 54 11.28 7.09 10.94
N ASP A 55 11.24 5.84 10.48
CA ASP A 55 12.37 5.17 9.83
C ASP A 55 12.57 5.56 8.36
N GLN A 56 11.67 6.40 7.81
CA GLN A 56 11.66 6.87 6.42
C GLN A 56 11.71 5.74 5.36
N ASP A 57 11.29 4.54 5.72
CA ASP A 57 11.22 3.36 4.88
C ASP A 57 9.88 3.28 4.13
N GLU A 58 9.64 2.17 3.43
CA GLU A 58 8.47 2.02 2.58
C GLU A 58 7.17 1.88 3.40
N PRO A 59 6.06 2.52 3.01
CA PRO A 59 4.77 2.38 3.70
C PRO A 59 4.28 0.92 3.82
N VAL A 60 4.73 0.02 2.94
CA VAL A 60 4.42 -1.42 3.02
C VAL A 60 4.92 -2.08 4.32
N ASN A 61 5.98 -1.58 4.95
CA ASN A 61 6.47 -2.10 6.23
C ASN A 61 5.57 -1.70 7.41
N HIS A 62 4.71 -0.69 7.21
CA HIS A 62 3.83 -0.11 8.21
C HIS A 62 2.38 -0.58 8.11
N LEU A 63 2.06 -1.60 7.30
CA LEU A 63 0.68 -2.10 7.13
C LEU A 63 0.04 -2.65 8.43
N HIS A 64 0.84 -2.87 9.47
CA HIS A 64 0.35 -3.18 10.81
C HIS A 64 -0.19 -1.94 11.55
N ASP A 65 0.29 -0.74 11.22
CA ASP A 65 -0.20 0.55 11.70
C ASP A 65 -1.18 1.17 10.70
N ARG A 66 -2.45 0.76 10.83
CA ARG A 66 -3.54 1.25 9.99
C ARG A 66 -3.67 2.78 10.04
N GLU A 67 -3.58 3.38 11.21
CA GLU A 67 -3.84 4.81 11.37
C GLU A 67 -2.71 5.65 10.75
N GLY A 68 -1.46 5.27 10.99
CA GLY A 68 -0.29 5.90 10.38
C GLY A 68 -0.32 5.84 8.85
N VAL A 69 -0.62 4.66 8.27
CA VAL A 69 -0.71 4.50 6.81
C VAL A 69 -1.81 5.38 6.20
N LEU A 70 -2.99 5.46 6.82
CA LEU A 70 -4.08 6.29 6.31
C LEU A 70 -3.80 7.80 6.46
N ALA A 71 -3.14 8.21 7.54
CA ALA A 71 -2.70 9.59 7.72
C ALA A 71 -1.65 9.97 6.66
N ALA A 72 -0.63 9.14 6.45
CA ALA A 72 0.39 9.33 5.42
C ALA A 72 -0.22 9.39 4.02
N ALA A 73 -1.14 8.49 3.69
CA ALA A 73 -1.86 8.50 2.41
C ALA A 73 -2.68 9.80 2.22
N THR A 74 -3.35 10.26 3.28
CA THR A 74 -4.11 11.52 3.25
C THR A 74 -3.19 12.71 2.97
N ILE A 75 -2.02 12.77 3.60
CA ILE A 75 -1.03 13.83 3.33
C ILE A 75 -0.51 13.74 1.89
N ARG A 76 -0.11 12.54 1.45
CA ARG A 76 0.50 12.32 0.12
C ARG A 76 -0.44 12.63 -1.04
N PHE A 77 -1.69 12.21 -0.94
CA PHE A 77 -2.68 12.25 -2.03
C PHE A 77 -3.68 13.40 -1.87
N GLY A 78 -4.00 13.80 -0.64
CA GLY A 78 -4.86 14.95 -0.37
C GLY A 78 -4.21 16.28 -0.73
N ALA A 79 -2.87 16.37 -0.72
CA ALA A 79 -2.13 17.56 -1.13
C ALA A 79 -2.14 17.82 -2.66
N GLN A 80 -2.67 16.89 -3.47
CA GLN A 80 -2.71 17.00 -4.94
C GLN A 80 -4.02 17.63 -5.47
N ARG A 81 -4.85 18.21 -4.57
CA ARG A 81 -6.11 18.88 -4.92
C ARG A 81 -5.96 20.35 -5.28
#